data_AF-A0A934KQU3-F1
#
_entry.id   AF-A0A934KQU3-F1
#
_cell.length_a   1.000
_cell.length_b   1.000
_cell.length_c   1.000
_cell.angle_alpha   90.00
_cell.angle_beta   90.00
_cell.angle_gamma   90.00
#
_symmetry.space_group_name_H-M   'P 1'
#
loop_
_entity.id
_entity.type
_entity.pdbx_description
1 polymer ?
#
loop_
_entity_poly.entity_id
_entity_poly.type
_entity_poly.pdbx_seq_one_letter_code
_entity_poly.pdbx_strand_id
1 'polypeptide(L)' 'MIIVAGATGALNGATVDHLLKRMPASEIVVAARDTAKAQRFSDLGVAVRRADYADPDSLAQIFHQGGWITIGGAER' A
#
# COMPACT_ATOMS: atom_id res chain seq x y z
N MET A 1 -11.42 -3.95 -2.40
CA MET A 1 -9.99 -3.58 -2.60
C MET A 1 -9.64 -2.30 -1.84
N ILE A 2 -8.61 -2.35 -1.00
CA ILE A 2 -8.08 -1.26 -0.18
C ILE A 2 -6.62 -1.00 -0.60
N ILE A 3 -6.28 0.26 -0.83
CA ILE A 3 -4.90 0.67 -1.13
C ILE A 3 -4.32 1.38 0.09
N VAL A 4 -3.19 0.88 0.61
CA VAL A 4 -2.46 1.47 1.74
C VAL A 4 -1.14 2.04 1.24
N ALA A 5 -1.00 3.36 1.29
CA ALA A 5 0.26 4.04 1.01
C ALA A 5 1.16 4.08 2.24
N GLY A 6 2.48 4.00 2.06
CA GLY A 6 3.44 4.13 3.16
C GLY A 6 3.42 2.96 4.15
N ALA A 7 2.97 1.77 3.74
CA ALA A 7 2.92 0.57 4.60
C ALA A 7 4.30 0.09 5.09
N THR A 8 5.39 0.67 4.59
CA THR A 8 6.75 0.48 5.09
C THR A 8 6.98 1.13 6.46
N GLY A 9 6.17 2.12 6.83
CA GLY A 9 6.17 2.75 8.15
C GLY A 9 5.45 1.90 9.20
N ALA A 10 5.68 2.19 10.49
CA ALA A 10 5.15 1.39 11.60
C ALA A 10 3.62 1.37 11.66
N LEU A 11 2.98 2.53 11.51
CA LEU A 11 1.52 2.68 11.60
C LEU A 11 0.79 1.95 10.47
N ASN A 12 1.16 2.29 9.23
CA ASN A 12 0.49 1.74 8.05
C ASN A 12 0.87 0.27 7.85
N GLY A 13 2.07 -0.12 8.27
CA GLY A 13 2.45 -1.51 8.31
C GLY A 13 1.57 -2.35 9.22
N ALA A 14 1.36 -1.90 10.47
CA ALA A 14 0.45 -2.55 11.39
C ALA A 14 -1.01 -2.54 10.88
N THR A 15 -1.40 -1.53 10.12
CA THR A 15 -2.71 -1.46 9.47
C THR A 15 -2.87 -2.58 8.44
N VAL A 16 -1.89 -2.80 7.56
CA VAL A 16 -1.93 -3.91 6.60
C VAL A 16 -1.99 -5.26 7.32
N ASP A 17 -1.18 -5.45 8.36
CA ASP A 17 -1.20 -6.66 9.19
C ASP A 17 -2.58 -6.89 9.85
N HIS A 18 -3.29 -5.81 10.19
CA HIS A 18 -4.62 -5.86 10.77
C HIS A 18 -5.73 -6.12 9.74
N LEU A 19 -5.56 -5.61 8.51
CA LEU A 19 -6.46 -5.87 7.38
C LEU A 19 -6.37 -7.32 6.93
N LEU A 20 -5.16 -7.88 6.86
CA LEU A 20 -4.92 -9.29 6.51
C LEU A 20 -5.63 -10.29 7.43
N LYS A 21 -5.98 -9.88 8.66
CA LYS A 21 -6.76 -10.69 9.60
C LYS A 21 -8.27 -10.70 9.31
N ARG A 22 -8.75 -9.81 8.45
CA ARG A 22 -10.19 -9.59 8.19
C ARG A 22 -10.61 -9.82 6.75
N MET A 23 -9.68 -9.70 5.81
CA MET A 23 -9.96 -9.81 4.39
C MET A 23 -8.80 -10.50 3.66
N PRO A 24 -9.07 -11.13 2.51
CA PRO A 24 -8.03 -11.77 1.72
C PRO A 24 -6.99 -10.76 1.23
N ALA A 25 -5.73 -11.20 1.13
CA ALA A 25 -4.62 -10.38 0.66
C ALA A 25 -4.82 -9.82 -0.75
N SER A 26 -5.60 -10.53 -1.59
CA SER A 26 -6.00 -10.08 -2.93
C SER A 26 -6.85 -8.80 -2.94
N GLU A 27 -7.46 -8.46 -1.81
CA GLU A 27 -8.20 -7.20 -1.63
C GLU A 27 -7.33 -6.07 -1.08
N ILE A 28 -6.04 -6.28 -0.84
CA ILE A 28 -5.14 -5.28 -0.30
C ILE A 28 -4.07 -4.97 -1.34
N VAL A 29 -3.79 -3.68 -1.51
CA VAL A 29 -2.69 -3.18 -2.33
C VAL A 29 -1.82 -2.28 -1.45
N VAL A 30 -0.51 -2.52 -1.45
CA VAL A 30 0.46 -1.65 -0.81
C VAL A 30 1.10 -0.75 -1.85
N ALA A 31 0.99 0.55 -1.62
CA ALA A 31 1.63 1.57 -2.42
C ALA A 31 2.91 2.06 -1.70
N ALA A 32 4.07 1.87 -2.34
CA ALA A 32 5.37 2.24 -1.75
C ALA A 32 6.26 2.93 -2.79
N ARG A 33 7.07 3.91 -2.36
CA ARG A 33 8.09 4.51 -3.23
C ARG A 33 9.16 3.51 -3.61
N ASP A 34 9.58 2.72 -2.63
CA ASP A 34 10.53 1.63 -2.75
C ASP A 34 9.80 0.32 -2.46
N THR A 35 9.55 -0.46 -3.51
CA THR A 35 8.83 -1.73 -3.40
C THR A 35 9.64 -2.79 -2.68
N ALA A 36 10.98 -2.70 -2.66
CA ALA A 36 11.83 -3.64 -1.95
C ALA A 36 11.60 -3.56 -0.44
N LYS A 37 11.34 -2.37 0.10
CA LYS A 37 10.99 -2.17 1.51
C LYS A 37 9.61 -2.75 1.88
N ALA A 38 8.76 -3.00 0.89
CA ALA A 38 7.44 -3.58 1.06
C ALA A 38 7.39 -5.09 0.75
N GLN A 39 8.54 -5.75 0.51
CA GLN A 39 8.62 -7.15 0.12
C GLN A 39 7.88 -8.10 1.07
N ARG A 40 7.93 -7.82 2.39
CA ARG A 40 7.20 -8.60 3.40
C ARG A 40 5.71 -8.77 3.09
N PHE A 41 5.08 -7.81 2.42
CA PHE A 41 3.67 -7.87 2.07
C PHE A 41 3.43 -8.70 0.81
N SER A 42 4.33 -8.62 -0.17
CA SER A 42 4.31 -9.51 -1.33
C SER A 42 4.39 -10.97 -0.90
N ASP A 43 5.23 -11.28 0.09
CA ASP A 43 5.39 -12.64 0.62
C ASP A 43 4.10 -13.15 1.33
N LEU A 44 3.25 -12.23 1.77
CA LEU A 44 1.92 -12.51 2.35
C LEU A 44 0.80 -12.53 1.30
N GLY A 45 1.13 -12.41 0.01
CA GLY A 45 0.17 -12.42 -1.10
C GLY A 45 -0.51 -11.07 -1.37
N VAL A 46 -0.03 -9.98 -0.76
CA VAL A 46 -0.53 -8.62 -0.99
C VAL A 46 0.10 -8.05 -2.26
N ALA A 47 -0.69 -7.37 -3.08
CA ALA A 47 -0.15 -6.71 -4.27
C ALA A 47 0.67 -5.47 -3.87
N VAL A 48 1.96 -5.43 -4.19
CA VAL A 48 2.81 -4.26 -3.97
C VAL A 48 3.00 -3.49 -5.28
N ARG A 49 2.78 -2.18 -5.23
CA ARG A 49 2.93 -1.29 -6.40
C ARG A 49 3.76 -0.06 -6.05
N ARG A 50 4.55 0.37 -7.03
CA ARG A 50 5.31 1.61 -6.92
C ARG A 50 4.36 2.80 -6.98
N ALA A 51 4.46 3.68 -5.99
CA ALA A 51 3.72 4.94 -5.91
C ALA A 51 4.63 6.01 -5.33
N ASP A 52 4.78 7.12 -6.03
CA ASP A 52 5.54 8.27 -5.55
C ASP A 52 4.67 9.52 -5.59
N TYR A 53 4.58 10.22 -4.46
CA TYR A 53 3.84 11.48 -4.37
C TYR A 53 4.47 12.58 -5.23
N ALA A 54 5.76 12.46 -5.57
CA ALA A 54 6.44 13.36 -6.49
C ALA A 54 6.21 13.00 -7.97
N ASP A 55 5.57 11.87 -8.27
CA ASP A 55 5.30 11.38 -9.62
C ASP A 55 3.78 11.16 -9.81
N PRO A 56 3.07 12.16 -10.37
CA PRO A 56 1.63 12.11 -10.59
C PRO A 56 1.18 10.92 -11.45
N ASP A 57 2.00 10.49 -12.41
CA ASP A 57 1.68 9.38 -13.30
C ASP A 57 1.70 8.05 -12.53
N SER A 58 2.65 7.90 -11.60
CA SER A 58 2.69 6.72 -10.72
C SER A 58 1.44 6.60 -9.84
N LEU A 59 0.88 7.73 -9.41
CA LEU A 59 -0.35 7.75 -8.62
C LEU A 59 -1.58 7.45 -9.48
N ALA A 60 -1.64 8.01 -10.70
CA ALA A 60 -2.75 7.78 -11.64
C ALA A 60 -2.95 6.28 -11.94
N GLN A 61 -1.87 5.52 -12.06
CA GLN A 61 -1.91 4.05 -12.26
C GLN A 61 -2.55 3.29 -11.09
N ILE A 62 -2.53 3.86 -9.89
CA ILE A 62 -3.11 3.27 -8.68
C ILE A 62 -4.56 3.73 -8.50
N PHE A 63 -4.86 4.99 -8.82
CA PHE A 63 -6.19 5.59 -8.70
C PHE A 63 -7.23 4.98 -9.65
N HIS A 64 -6.83 4.45 -10.80
CA HIS A 64 -7.75 3.87 -11.77
C HIS A 64 -8.41 2.55 -11.33
N GLN A 65 -7.99 1.93 -10.21
CA GLN A 65 -8.34 0.55 -9.92
C GLN A 65 -9.28 0.32 -8.71
N GLY A 66 -9.61 1.31 -7.88
CA GLY A 66 -10.58 1.09 -6.79
C GLY A 66 -10.72 2.20 -5.74
N GLY A 67 -11.65 2.02 -4.80
CA GLY A 67 -11.89 2.94 -3.68
C GLY A 67 -10.70 3.01 -2.73
N TRP A 68 -10.26 4.21 -2.40
CA TRP A 68 -9.01 4.45 -1.67
C TRP A 68 -9.30 4.92 -0.24
N ILE A 69 -8.57 4.37 0.73
CA ILE A 69 -8.45 4.93 2.09
C ILE A 69 -6.98 5.29 2.25
N THR A 70 -6.67 6.58 2.19
CA THR A 70 -5.35 7.06 2.62
C THR A 70 -5.32 7.10 4.14
N ILE A 71 -4.32 6.46 4.75
CA ILE A 71 -3.88 6.80 6.11
C ILE A 71 -2.55 7.50 5.92
N GLY A 72 -2.62 8.80 5.59
CA GLY A 72 -1.45 9.60 5.28
C GLY A 72 -0.63 9.89 6.53
N GLY A 73 0.53 9.24 6.67
CA GLY A 73 1.66 9.76 7.42
C GLY A 73 2.73 10.14 6.40
N ALA A 74 2.89 11.44 6.13
CA ALA A 74 4.06 11.94 5.43
C ALA A 74 5.26 11.71 6.35
N GLU A 75 5.96 10.58 6.19
CA GLU A 75 7.27 10.40 6.79
C GLU A 75 8.21 11.40 6.11
N ARG A 76 8.42 12.53 6.80
CA ARG A 76 9.60 13.36 6.63
C ARG A 76 10.82 12.62 7.13
#